data_AF-A0A1M7HHP9-F1
#
_entry.id   AF-A0A1M7HHP9-F1
#
_cell.length_a   1.000
_cell.length_b   1.000
_cell.length_c   1.000
_cell.angle_alpha   90.00
_cell.angle_beta   90.00
_cell.angle_gamma   90.00
#
_symmetry.space_group_name_H-M   'P 1'
#
loop_
_entity.id
_entity.type
_entity.pdbx_description
1 polymer ?
#
loop_
_entity_poly.entity_id
_entity_poly.type
_entity_poly.pdbx_seq_one_letter_code
_entity_poly.pdbx_strand_id
1 'polypeptide(L)'
;MVVNKGFSFSNIVGMYAIKEMPANHKLNSSNKIITALYPGNLKKLYSQNSYEEGSIAYEFQAIDTNDIKQIIQFCNQYGLLFSNRLLANQTNNYIFMKTYKSIFSEAVPNFAPDEVNLDMFIDEVITMHRLIGLKAALDTNDPVELINCLLPLLLCYTYKTPEPGTNETECFNNLFYKYLSSYYLIDQPCLFELKDVYLPELNHLLDDLTKFVYEDKTNRWLQLPLKLEAYKYMNNCTWQNYHDIMTNLLKVVSISSNDSLSELYYSENISKDLLNSCGITDLMLQHAAVTCLADHFNSQTMLITPELRFENDQLTSDWKITSLLEAMYMELSVSFAPNTQVKKCANPTCNSFFDVGIGNSRKIYCSTRCAMLMAKRKQRERDKHKHD
;
A
#
# COMPACT_ATOMS: atom_id res chain seq x y z
N MET A 1 -19.54 -9.69 -0.44
CA MET A 1 -20.16 -9.63 -1.78
C MET A 1 -19.44 -10.67 -2.59
N VAL A 2 -20.16 -11.48 -3.33
CA VAL A 2 -19.56 -12.56 -4.11
C VAL A 2 -19.23 -11.99 -5.48
N VAL A 3 -17.94 -11.90 -5.81
CA VAL A 3 -17.46 -11.26 -7.04
C VAL A 3 -16.59 -12.26 -7.79
N ASN A 4 -16.91 -12.50 -9.07
CA ASN A 4 -15.96 -13.15 -9.96
C ASN A 4 -14.90 -12.11 -10.33
N LYS A 5 -13.66 -12.37 -9.94
CA LYS A 5 -12.53 -11.44 -10.15
C LYS A 5 -11.96 -11.50 -11.57
N GLY A 6 -12.31 -12.51 -12.37
CA GLY A 6 -11.93 -12.61 -13.78
C GLY A 6 -10.48 -13.03 -14.04
N PHE A 7 -9.76 -13.48 -13.01
CA PHE A 7 -8.38 -13.99 -13.10
C PHE A 7 -8.15 -15.18 -12.17
N SER A 8 -7.14 -16.00 -12.46
CA SER A 8 -6.65 -17.01 -11.53
C SER A 8 -5.27 -16.66 -10.99
N PHE A 9 -5.01 -17.01 -9.73
CA PHE A 9 -3.68 -16.94 -9.13
C PHE A 9 -3.50 -18.05 -8.11
N SER A 10 -2.32 -18.66 -8.12
CA SER A 10 -1.92 -19.69 -7.16
C SER A 10 -0.67 -19.23 -6.44
N ASN A 11 -0.60 -19.50 -5.14
CA ASN A 11 0.58 -19.22 -4.33
C ASN A 11 1.13 -20.48 -3.67
N ILE A 12 2.38 -20.41 -3.21
CA ILE A 12 2.95 -21.42 -2.33
C ILE A 12 2.41 -21.17 -0.92
N VAL A 13 1.69 -22.15 -0.38
CA VAL A 13 1.11 -22.10 0.96
C VAL A 13 1.72 -23.20 1.82
N GLY A 14 2.17 -22.84 3.02
CA GLY A 14 2.85 -23.73 3.96
C GLY A 14 2.86 -23.14 5.36
N MET A 15 3.83 -23.52 6.19
CA MET A 15 4.05 -22.86 7.48
C MET A 15 5.22 -21.89 7.39
N TYR A 16 4.95 -20.68 7.87
CA TYR A 16 5.90 -19.58 7.93
C TYR A 16 6.23 -19.25 9.38
N ALA A 17 7.42 -18.71 9.58
CA ALA A 17 7.85 -18.17 10.86
C ALA A 17 8.64 -16.88 10.65
N ILE A 18 8.66 -16.04 11.67
CA ILE A 18 9.54 -14.87 11.73
C ILE A 18 10.84 -15.28 12.43
N LYS A 19 11.98 -14.99 11.79
CA LYS A 19 13.32 -15.26 12.33
C LYS A 19 14.18 -14.00 12.27
N GLU A 20 15.18 -13.93 13.15
CA GLU A 20 16.22 -12.92 13.06
C GLU A 20 17.14 -13.21 11.86
N MET A 21 17.56 -12.16 11.17
CA MET A 21 18.49 -12.21 10.06
C MET A 21 19.89 -12.55 10.57
N PRO A 22 20.67 -13.39 9.86
CA PRO A 22 22.05 -13.62 10.21
C PRO A 22 22.86 -12.31 10.14
N ALA A 23 23.78 -12.12 11.09
CA ALA A 23 24.49 -10.87 11.37
C ALA A 23 25.25 -10.23 10.18
N ASN A 24 25.41 -10.96 9.07
CA ASN A 24 26.12 -10.54 7.87
C ASN A 24 25.21 -9.83 6.84
N HIS A 25 23.91 -9.67 7.14
CA HIS A 25 22.92 -9.00 6.28
C HIS A 25 22.26 -7.82 7.01
N LYS A 26 23.08 -7.01 7.70
CA LYS A 26 22.61 -5.76 8.35
C LYS A 26 22.36 -4.68 7.31
N LEU A 27 21.21 -4.76 6.67
CA LEU A 27 20.57 -3.64 6.01
C LEU A 27 19.12 -3.72 6.48
N ASN A 28 18.65 -2.70 7.22
CA ASN A 28 17.24 -2.35 7.54
C ASN A 28 16.82 -2.50 9.03
N SER A 29 15.76 -1.77 9.39
CA SER A 29 15.37 -1.34 10.74
C SER A 29 14.74 -2.41 11.64
N SER A 30 14.25 -3.53 11.09
CA SER A 30 14.17 -4.79 11.84
C SER A 30 15.06 -5.85 11.19
N ASN A 31 15.92 -6.47 12.01
CA ASN A 31 16.71 -7.63 11.58
C ASN A 31 15.82 -8.87 11.46
N LYS A 32 14.57 -8.77 10.96
CA LYS A 32 13.60 -9.87 10.96
C LYS A 32 13.12 -10.19 9.55
N ILE A 33 13.01 -11.48 9.27
CA ILE A 33 12.51 -12.04 8.03
C ILE A 33 11.36 -13.01 8.29
N ILE A 34 10.38 -13.03 7.40
CA ILE A 34 9.36 -14.05 7.30
C ILE A 34 9.89 -15.11 6.34
N THR A 35 10.01 -16.35 6.80
CA THR A 35 10.60 -17.45 6.01
C THR A 35 9.75 -18.71 6.11
N ALA A 36 9.70 -19.48 5.03
CA ALA A 36 9.04 -20.78 5.02
C ALA A 36 9.82 -21.78 5.90
N LEU A 37 9.13 -22.51 6.78
CA LEU A 37 9.74 -23.55 7.61
C LEU A 37 10.02 -24.85 6.83
N TYR A 38 9.23 -25.10 5.79
CA TYR A 38 9.36 -26.23 4.89
C TYR A 38 8.78 -25.85 3.52
N PRO A 39 9.10 -26.61 2.45
CA PRO A 39 8.51 -26.39 1.13
C PRO A 39 6.98 -26.50 1.21
N GLY A 40 6.29 -25.37 1.04
CA GLY A 40 4.83 -25.34 0.92
C GLY A 40 4.36 -25.92 -0.41
N ASN A 41 3.05 -26.12 -0.53
CA ASN A 41 2.39 -26.66 -1.72
C ASN A 41 1.74 -25.54 -2.54
N LEU A 42 1.57 -25.77 -3.84
CA LEU A 42 0.87 -24.81 -4.69
C LEU A 42 -0.64 -24.87 -4.39
N LYS A 43 -1.20 -23.75 -3.94
CA LYS A 43 -2.63 -23.61 -3.65
C LYS A 43 -3.23 -22.52 -4.54
N LYS A 44 -4.33 -22.84 -5.21
CA LYS A 44 -5.11 -21.84 -5.96
C LYS A 44 -5.81 -20.92 -4.96
N LEU A 45 -5.51 -19.63 -5.02
CA LEU A 45 -6.06 -18.61 -4.13
C LEU A 45 -7.16 -17.78 -4.80
N TYR A 46 -6.95 -17.46 -6.08
CA TYR A 46 -7.95 -16.80 -6.92
C TYR A 46 -8.29 -17.71 -8.09
N SER A 47 -9.55 -17.70 -8.50
CA SER A 47 -10.02 -18.52 -9.61
C SER A 47 -11.03 -17.81 -10.48
N GLN A 48 -10.71 -17.73 -11.78
CA GLN A 48 -11.48 -17.05 -12.82
C GLN A 48 -12.94 -17.54 -12.96
N ASN A 49 -13.21 -18.78 -12.57
CA ASN A 49 -14.54 -19.40 -12.75
C ASN A 49 -15.29 -19.62 -11.44
N SER A 50 -14.75 -19.14 -10.32
CA SER A 50 -15.40 -19.28 -9.02
C SER A 50 -15.71 -17.94 -8.40
N TYR A 51 -16.83 -17.97 -7.71
CA TYR A 51 -17.34 -16.91 -6.88
C TYR A 51 -16.75 -17.09 -5.49
N GLU A 52 -15.77 -16.26 -5.14
CA GLU A 52 -15.09 -16.35 -3.85
C GLU A 52 -15.81 -15.50 -2.80
N GLU A 53 -15.95 -16.07 -1.59
CA GLU A 53 -16.41 -15.33 -0.43
C GLU A 53 -15.22 -14.69 0.28
N GLY A 54 -15.30 -13.38 0.50
CA GLY A 54 -14.23 -12.63 1.15
C GLY A 54 -13.34 -11.92 0.15
N SER A 55 -12.28 -11.32 0.66
CA SER A 55 -11.31 -10.55 -0.10
C SER A 55 -9.99 -10.64 0.64
N ILE A 56 -8.97 -11.17 -0.04
CA ILE A 56 -7.66 -11.34 0.56
C ILE A 56 -7.06 -9.95 0.80
N ALA A 57 -7.30 -8.99 -0.09
CA ALA A 57 -6.88 -7.60 0.09
C ALA A 57 -7.50 -6.96 1.35
N TYR A 58 -8.81 -7.13 1.60
CA TYR A 58 -9.45 -6.60 2.81
C TYR A 58 -9.01 -7.29 4.10
N GLU A 59 -8.62 -8.57 4.04
CA GLU A 59 -8.01 -9.28 5.16
C GLU A 59 -6.57 -8.80 5.42
N PHE A 60 -5.78 -8.64 4.37
CA PHE A 60 -4.39 -8.19 4.44
C PHE A 60 -4.25 -6.81 5.07
N GLN A 61 -5.01 -5.83 4.57
CA GLN A 61 -5.00 -4.47 5.09
C GLN A 61 -5.49 -4.36 6.55
N ALA A 62 -6.25 -5.36 7.03
CA ALA A 62 -6.81 -5.37 8.37
C ALA A 62 -5.85 -5.96 9.42
N ILE A 63 -4.69 -6.48 9.00
CA ILE A 63 -3.68 -7.04 9.91
C ILE A 63 -3.20 -5.93 10.85
N ASP A 64 -3.24 -6.22 12.15
CA ASP A 64 -2.52 -5.40 13.12
C ASP A 64 -1.02 -5.66 12.96
N THR A 65 -0.29 -4.64 12.51
CA THR A 65 1.16 -4.72 12.21
C THR A 65 2.01 -5.00 13.45
N ASN A 66 1.47 -4.77 14.65
CA ASN A 66 2.11 -5.12 15.91
C ASN A 66 1.83 -6.57 16.36
N ASP A 67 0.84 -7.24 15.75
CA ASP A 67 0.47 -8.61 16.06
C ASP A 67 1.13 -9.61 15.09
N ILE A 68 2.31 -10.07 15.48
CA ILE A 68 3.08 -11.09 14.76
C ILE A 68 2.24 -12.35 14.46
N LYS A 69 1.28 -12.71 15.33
CA LYS A 69 0.46 -13.90 15.09
C LYS A 69 -0.48 -13.71 13.90
N GLN A 70 -1.05 -12.51 13.73
CA GLN A 70 -1.88 -12.21 12.57
C GLN A 70 -1.06 -12.23 11.28
N ILE A 71 0.16 -11.69 11.29
CA ILE A 71 1.09 -11.74 10.15
C ILE A 71 1.39 -13.21 9.77
N ILE A 72 1.79 -14.03 10.73
CA ILE A 72 2.07 -15.46 10.49
C ILE A 72 0.81 -16.20 10.02
N GLN A 73 -0.36 -15.91 10.61
CA GLN A 73 -1.62 -16.54 10.22
C GLN A 73 -1.96 -16.21 8.76
N PHE A 74 -1.81 -14.95 8.35
CA PHE A 74 -2.02 -14.53 6.96
C PHE A 74 -1.08 -15.30 6.02
N CYS A 75 0.23 -15.32 6.33
CA CYS A 75 1.20 -16.04 5.50
C CYS A 75 0.92 -17.55 5.45
N ASN A 76 0.48 -18.16 6.55
CA ASN A 76 0.11 -19.58 6.57
C ASN A 76 -1.15 -19.88 5.74
N GLN A 77 -2.04 -18.89 5.59
CA GLN A 77 -3.29 -19.05 4.84
C GLN A 77 -3.12 -18.80 3.34
N TYR A 78 -2.28 -17.82 2.98
CA TYR A 78 -2.17 -17.26 1.63
C TYR A 78 -0.75 -17.29 1.04
N GLY A 79 0.28 -17.67 1.80
CA GLY A 79 1.67 -17.60 1.36
C GLY A 79 2.29 -16.20 1.55
N LEU A 80 3.53 -16.03 1.08
CA LEU A 80 4.22 -14.74 1.08
C LEU A 80 3.72 -13.83 -0.04
N LEU A 81 3.95 -12.52 0.12
CA LEU A 81 3.62 -11.51 -0.90
C LEU A 81 4.32 -11.79 -2.23
N PHE A 82 5.58 -12.22 -2.15
CA PHE A 82 6.43 -12.59 -3.29
C PHE A 82 7.00 -14.00 -3.07
N SER A 83 7.18 -14.74 -4.16
CA SER A 83 7.80 -16.06 -4.14
C SER A 83 8.78 -16.18 -5.29
N ASN A 84 10.05 -16.41 -4.98
CA ASN A 84 11.08 -16.68 -5.97
C ASN A 84 10.80 -17.98 -6.72
N ARG A 85 10.14 -18.94 -6.04
CA ARG A 85 9.66 -20.18 -6.68
C ARG A 85 8.68 -19.87 -7.79
N LEU A 86 7.69 -19.01 -7.54
CA LEU A 86 6.71 -18.63 -8.56
C LEU A 86 7.32 -17.82 -9.70
N LEU A 87 8.26 -16.92 -9.41
CA LEU A 87 9.01 -16.19 -10.43
C LEU A 87 9.78 -17.13 -11.36
N ALA A 88 10.45 -18.16 -10.83
CA ALA A 88 11.18 -19.14 -11.63
C ALA A 88 10.26 -19.94 -12.58
N ASN A 89 9.01 -20.16 -12.19
CA ASN A 89 8.00 -20.87 -12.99
C ASN A 89 7.46 -20.08 -14.18
N GLN A 90 7.86 -18.82 -14.33
CA GLN A 90 7.50 -17.99 -15.49
C GLN A 90 8.34 -18.30 -16.73
N THR A 91 9.37 -19.13 -16.59
CA THR A 91 10.11 -19.65 -17.72
C THR A 91 9.37 -20.84 -18.34
N ASN A 92 9.50 -21.02 -19.65
CA ASN A 92 8.96 -22.19 -20.35
C ASN A 92 9.77 -23.48 -20.09
N ASN A 93 10.58 -23.50 -19.03
CA ASN A 93 11.47 -24.61 -18.70
C ASN A 93 10.68 -25.91 -18.44
N TYR A 94 9.44 -25.82 -17.94
CA TYR A 94 8.56 -26.98 -17.73
C TYR A 94 8.28 -27.76 -19.03
N ILE A 95 8.23 -27.08 -20.19
CA ILE A 95 7.98 -27.69 -21.51
C ILE A 95 9.10 -28.69 -21.86
N PHE A 96 10.33 -28.36 -21.50
CA PHE A 96 11.51 -29.18 -21.79
C PHE A 96 11.74 -30.30 -20.75
N MET A 97 11.12 -30.20 -19.58
CA MET A 97 11.19 -31.19 -18.51
C MET A 97 10.08 -32.26 -18.62
N LYS A 98 9.17 -32.16 -19.61
CA LYS A 98 8.01 -33.05 -19.79
C LYS A 98 7.14 -33.18 -18.53
N THR A 99 7.10 -32.15 -17.69
CA THR A 99 6.28 -32.07 -16.48
C THR A 99 5.20 -31.00 -16.63
N TYR A 100 4.07 -31.17 -15.92
CA TYR A 100 3.05 -30.13 -15.85
C TYR A 100 3.60 -28.89 -15.13
N LYS A 101 3.18 -27.68 -15.55
CA LYS A 101 3.62 -26.40 -14.93
C LYS A 101 3.38 -26.37 -13.42
N SER A 102 2.29 -26.99 -12.95
CA SER A 102 1.98 -27.16 -11.52
C SER A 102 3.01 -28.03 -10.78
N ILE A 103 3.43 -29.14 -11.37
CA ILE A 103 4.46 -30.05 -10.80
C ILE A 103 5.84 -29.39 -10.82
N PHE A 104 6.17 -28.66 -11.90
CA PHE A 104 7.40 -27.88 -11.99
C PHE A 104 7.49 -26.81 -10.89
N SER A 105 6.35 -26.22 -10.52
CA SER A 105 6.26 -25.22 -9.45
C SER A 105 6.57 -25.77 -8.04
N GLU A 106 6.33 -27.06 -7.84
CA GLU A 106 6.58 -27.76 -6.57
C GLU A 106 8.01 -28.32 -6.49
N ALA A 107 8.63 -28.59 -7.63
CA ALA A 107 9.86 -29.37 -7.76
C ALA A 107 11.08 -28.57 -8.26
N VAL A 108 11.24 -27.30 -7.86
CA VAL A 108 12.44 -26.52 -8.23
C VAL A 108 13.67 -27.14 -7.52
N PRO A 109 14.65 -27.71 -8.23
CA PRO A 109 15.83 -28.31 -7.61
C PRO A 109 16.73 -27.23 -6.95
N ASN A 110 17.28 -27.51 -5.76
CA ASN A 110 18.22 -26.65 -4.99
C ASN A 110 17.66 -25.38 -4.32
N PHE A 111 16.49 -25.45 -3.70
CA PHE A 111 15.82 -24.26 -3.18
C PHE A 111 16.27 -23.82 -1.76
N ALA A 112 16.64 -22.54 -1.62
CA ALA A 112 16.68 -21.80 -0.36
C ALA A 112 15.27 -21.26 -0.05
N PRO A 113 14.76 -21.27 1.20
CA PRO A 113 13.38 -20.89 1.54
C PRO A 113 12.96 -19.55 0.92
N ASP A 114 11.68 -19.38 0.54
CA ASP A 114 11.16 -18.06 0.18
C ASP A 114 11.19 -17.19 1.44
N GLU A 115 11.74 -15.98 1.30
CA GLU A 115 11.96 -15.04 2.40
C GLU A 115 11.46 -13.65 2.00
N VAL A 116 10.86 -12.96 2.97
CA VAL A 116 10.40 -11.57 2.86
C VAL A 116 10.84 -10.82 4.11
N ASN A 117 11.43 -9.64 3.95
CA ASN A 117 11.74 -8.77 5.09
C ASN A 117 10.44 -8.36 5.80
N LEU A 118 10.44 -8.40 7.14
CA LEU A 118 9.24 -8.11 7.93
C LEU A 118 8.77 -6.66 7.75
N ASP A 119 9.70 -5.70 7.68
CA ASP A 119 9.34 -4.30 7.52
C ASP A 119 8.71 -4.05 6.14
N MET A 120 9.21 -4.71 5.10
CA MET A 120 8.58 -4.64 3.77
C MET A 120 7.13 -5.17 3.81
N PHE A 121 6.89 -6.28 4.50
CA PHE A 121 5.53 -6.81 4.66
C PHE A 121 4.62 -5.83 5.39
N ILE A 122 5.12 -5.23 6.49
CA ILE A 122 4.38 -4.24 7.28
C ILE A 122 4.06 -2.99 6.45
N ASP A 123 5.03 -2.50 5.68
CA ASP A 123 4.84 -1.32 4.84
C ASP A 123 3.76 -1.56 3.77
N GLU A 124 3.70 -2.76 3.18
CA GLU A 124 2.64 -3.13 2.23
C GLU A 124 1.26 -3.22 2.91
N VAL A 125 1.18 -3.73 4.15
CA VAL A 125 -0.08 -3.71 4.93
C VAL A 125 -0.55 -2.28 5.14
N ILE A 126 0.34 -1.39 5.60
CA ILE A 126 0.03 0.02 5.87
C ILE A 126 -0.37 0.75 4.59
N THR A 127 0.35 0.51 3.50
CA THR A 127 0.09 1.11 2.20
C THR A 127 -1.27 0.69 1.66
N MET A 128 -1.59 -0.60 1.70
CA MET A 128 -2.90 -1.09 1.25
C MET A 128 -4.04 -0.56 2.12
N HIS A 129 -3.85 -0.48 3.45
CA HIS A 129 -4.82 0.13 4.37
C HIS A 129 -5.13 1.57 3.97
N ARG A 130 -4.09 2.37 3.67
CA ARG A 130 -4.23 3.77 3.27
C ARG A 130 -4.90 3.94 1.92
N LEU A 131 -4.57 3.11 0.93
CA LEU A 131 -5.20 3.18 -0.40
C LEU A 131 -6.69 2.85 -0.35
N ILE A 132 -7.05 1.84 0.44
CA ILE A 132 -8.46 1.49 0.66
C ILE A 132 -9.17 2.58 1.47
N GLY A 133 -8.51 3.16 2.48
CA GLY A 133 -9.00 4.33 3.21
C GLY A 133 -9.23 5.54 2.31
N LEU A 134 -8.29 5.80 1.39
CA LEU A 134 -8.38 6.87 0.40
C LEU A 134 -9.58 6.66 -0.52
N LYS A 135 -9.81 5.45 -1.01
CA LYS A 135 -11.02 5.10 -1.77
C LYS A 135 -12.30 5.28 -0.96
N ALA A 136 -12.32 4.85 0.29
CA ALA A 136 -13.47 5.02 1.16
C ALA A 136 -13.80 6.50 1.39
N ALA A 137 -12.78 7.32 1.61
CA ALA A 137 -12.91 8.77 1.78
C ALA A 137 -13.39 9.47 0.50
N LEU A 138 -12.93 9.02 -0.68
CA LEU A 138 -13.47 9.46 -1.98
C LEU A 138 -14.96 9.12 -2.11
N ASP A 139 -15.36 7.90 -1.76
CA ASP A 139 -16.77 7.45 -1.85
C ASP A 139 -17.70 8.24 -0.91
N THR A 140 -17.21 8.66 0.25
CA THR A 140 -17.97 9.44 1.22
C THR A 140 -17.80 10.95 1.09
N ASN A 141 -16.94 11.44 0.18
CA ASN A 141 -16.51 12.84 0.08
C ASN A 141 -16.06 13.42 1.44
N ASP A 142 -15.19 12.70 2.14
CA ASP A 142 -14.64 13.11 3.42
C ASP A 142 -13.24 13.75 3.24
N PRO A 143 -13.12 15.09 3.21
CA PRO A 143 -11.85 15.76 2.97
C PRO A 143 -10.82 15.53 4.09
N VAL A 144 -11.28 15.27 5.33
CA VAL A 144 -10.38 15.04 6.46
C VAL A 144 -9.76 13.65 6.37
N GLU A 145 -10.55 12.62 6.07
CA GLU A 145 -10.00 11.27 5.87
C GLU A 145 -9.16 11.21 4.57
N LEU A 146 -9.53 11.96 3.52
CA LEU A 146 -8.73 12.06 2.29
C LEU A 146 -7.30 12.53 2.59
N ILE A 147 -7.14 13.64 3.32
CA ILE A 147 -5.80 14.18 3.59
C ILE A 147 -5.00 13.29 4.55
N ASN A 148 -5.66 12.68 5.55
CA ASN A 148 -5.04 11.74 6.48
C ASN A 148 -4.58 10.43 5.79
N CYS A 149 -5.20 10.02 4.69
CA CYS A 149 -4.74 8.88 3.90
C CYS A 149 -3.70 9.28 2.84
N LEU A 150 -3.90 10.43 2.18
CA LEU A 150 -3.08 10.92 1.07
C LEU A 150 -1.67 11.31 1.53
N LEU A 151 -1.53 12.16 2.56
CA LEU A 151 -0.22 12.69 2.94
C LEU A 151 0.76 11.58 3.36
N PRO A 152 0.36 10.58 4.16
CA PRO A 152 1.26 9.46 4.43
C PRO A 152 1.63 8.66 3.18
N LEU A 153 0.71 8.48 2.21
CA LEU A 153 1.07 7.82 0.94
C LEU A 153 2.12 8.59 0.15
N LEU A 154 2.18 9.92 0.28
CA LEU A 154 3.17 10.77 -0.39
C LEU A 154 4.49 10.89 0.39
N LEU A 155 4.42 10.94 1.73
CA LEU A 155 5.53 11.40 2.57
C LEU A 155 6.12 10.32 3.49
N CYS A 156 5.51 9.14 3.58
CA CYS A 156 6.01 7.98 4.33
C CYS A 156 6.68 6.94 3.41
N TYR A 157 7.19 7.37 2.24
CA TYR A 157 7.80 6.45 1.29
C TYR A 157 9.21 6.03 1.72
N THR A 158 9.51 4.73 1.63
CA THR A 158 10.83 4.18 1.94
C THR A 158 11.46 3.53 0.70
N TYR A 159 12.80 3.45 0.64
CA TYR A 159 13.62 2.85 -0.44
C TYR A 159 13.36 1.37 -0.75
N LYS A 160 12.36 0.73 -0.12
CA LYS A 160 12.12 -0.72 -0.21
C LYS A 160 11.45 -1.15 -1.52
N THR A 161 11.00 -0.21 -2.32
CA THR A 161 10.53 -0.41 -3.69
C THR A 161 11.67 -0.14 -4.69
N PRO A 162 12.11 -1.14 -5.47
CA PRO A 162 13.26 -1.02 -6.37
C PRO A 162 12.94 -0.09 -7.55
N GLU A 163 13.71 1.00 -7.64
CA GLU A 163 13.61 2.09 -8.63
C GLU A 163 12.24 2.78 -8.71
N PRO A 164 12.18 4.11 -8.90
CA PRO A 164 10.90 4.77 -9.06
C PRO A 164 10.16 4.15 -10.25
N GLY A 165 8.91 3.74 -10.03
CA GLY A 165 8.00 3.48 -11.13
C GLY A 165 7.90 4.70 -12.03
N THR A 166 7.47 4.46 -13.25
CA THR A 166 7.43 5.48 -14.30
C THR A 166 6.34 6.54 -14.09
N ASN A 167 5.61 6.49 -12.97
CA ASN A 167 4.48 7.37 -12.67
C ASN A 167 4.88 8.64 -11.87
N GLU A 168 3.96 9.61 -11.81
CA GLU A 168 4.22 10.92 -11.21
C GLU A 168 4.34 10.85 -9.69
N THR A 169 3.45 10.09 -9.03
CA THR A 169 3.39 9.97 -7.57
C THR A 169 4.65 9.31 -7.00
N GLU A 170 5.09 8.17 -7.53
CA GLU A 170 6.31 7.51 -7.05
C GLU A 170 7.57 8.35 -7.29
N CYS A 171 7.61 9.09 -8.38
CA CYS A 171 8.70 10.03 -8.62
C CYS A 171 8.70 11.18 -7.60
N PHE A 172 7.52 11.67 -7.18
CA PHE A 172 7.38 12.67 -6.12
C PHE A 172 7.87 12.09 -4.78
N ASN A 173 7.38 10.91 -4.41
CA ASN A 173 7.77 10.19 -3.21
C ASN A 173 9.28 9.95 -3.13
N ASN A 174 9.87 9.46 -4.23
CA ASN A 174 11.31 9.22 -4.33
C ASN A 174 12.11 10.53 -4.27
N LEU A 175 11.58 11.65 -4.79
CA LEU A 175 12.23 12.95 -4.66
C LEU A 175 12.29 13.37 -3.18
N PHE A 176 11.18 13.29 -2.44
CA PHE A 176 11.19 13.61 -1.02
C PHE A 176 12.09 12.66 -0.21
N TYR A 177 12.04 11.36 -0.51
CA TYR A 177 12.98 10.41 0.09
C TYR A 177 14.44 10.80 -0.19
N LYS A 178 14.76 11.27 -1.40
CA LYS A 178 16.11 11.74 -1.72
C LYS A 178 16.52 12.91 -0.84
N TYR A 179 15.65 13.89 -0.58
CA TYR A 179 15.94 14.99 0.36
C TYR A 179 16.27 14.45 1.77
N LEU A 180 15.41 13.56 2.30
CA LEU A 180 15.66 12.91 3.59
C LEU A 180 16.99 12.15 3.59
N SER A 181 17.32 11.45 2.49
CA SER A 181 18.49 10.58 2.39
C SER A 181 19.80 11.32 2.05
N SER A 182 19.76 12.41 1.27
CA SER A 182 20.95 13.16 0.83
C SER A 182 21.64 13.86 1.99
N TYR A 183 20.86 14.23 3.03
CA TYR A 183 21.40 14.74 4.28
C TYR A 183 21.92 13.62 5.22
N TYR A 184 21.33 12.42 5.14
CA TYR A 184 21.61 11.30 6.06
C TYR A 184 22.74 10.35 5.65
N LEU A 185 22.85 10.02 4.36
CA LEU A 185 23.68 8.90 3.90
C LEU A 185 25.09 9.30 3.47
N ILE A 186 25.36 10.58 3.22
CA ILE A 186 26.64 10.99 2.64
C ILE A 186 27.62 11.53 3.70
N ASP A 187 27.18 12.27 4.72
CA ASP A 187 28.13 13.01 5.57
C ASP A 187 28.07 12.79 7.11
N GLN A 188 26.93 12.52 7.76
CA GLN A 188 26.84 12.48 9.24
C GLN A 188 25.68 11.60 9.81
N PRO A 189 25.66 10.27 9.64
CA PRO A 189 24.56 9.39 10.07
C PRO A 189 24.33 9.31 11.60
N CYS A 190 25.18 9.93 12.42
CA CYS A 190 25.18 9.82 13.88
C CYS A 190 24.86 11.13 14.62
N LEU A 191 24.50 12.21 13.92
CA LEU A 191 24.24 13.51 14.55
C LEU A 191 22.76 13.89 14.69
N PHE A 192 21.84 13.27 13.94
CA PHE A 192 20.42 13.65 13.92
C PHE A 192 19.52 12.42 13.85
N GLU A 193 18.35 12.47 14.51
CA GLU A 193 17.28 11.49 14.33
C GLU A 193 16.33 11.95 13.22
N LEU A 194 15.70 11.00 12.51
CA LEU A 194 14.92 11.30 11.31
C LEU A 194 13.79 12.32 11.57
N LYS A 195 13.20 12.25 12.76
CA LYS A 195 12.20 13.21 13.25
C LYS A 195 12.70 14.66 13.31
N ASP A 196 14.00 14.87 13.52
CA ASP A 196 14.61 16.19 13.70
C ASP A 196 14.78 16.92 12.35
N VAL A 197 14.96 16.17 11.26
CA VAL A 197 15.16 16.72 9.92
C VAL A 197 13.91 16.71 9.06
N TYR A 198 12.89 15.93 9.44
CA TYR A 198 11.76 15.63 8.57
C TYR A 198 11.05 16.90 8.07
N LEU A 199 10.68 17.78 8.99
CA LEU A 199 10.00 19.03 8.68
C LEU A 199 10.92 20.03 7.95
N PRO A 200 12.18 20.25 8.38
CA PRO A 200 13.15 21.03 7.60
C PRO A 200 13.27 20.57 6.14
N GLU A 201 13.47 19.27 5.91
CA GLU A 201 13.64 18.73 4.56
C GLU A 201 12.36 18.81 3.71
N LEU A 202 11.18 18.66 4.33
CA LEU A 202 9.91 18.88 3.65
C LEU A 202 9.77 20.35 3.21
N ASN A 203 10.11 21.30 4.07
CA ASN A 203 10.08 22.72 3.70
C ASN A 203 11.11 23.03 2.59
N HIS A 204 12.33 22.48 2.68
CA HIS A 204 13.34 22.66 1.63
C HIS A 204 12.86 22.13 0.27
N LEU A 205 12.26 20.93 0.23
CA LEU A 205 11.67 20.40 -1.00
C LEU A 205 10.62 21.35 -1.57
N LEU A 206 9.68 21.81 -0.76
CA LEU A 206 8.59 22.68 -1.21
C LEU A 206 9.10 24.06 -1.68
N ASP A 207 10.08 24.62 -0.98
CA ASP A 207 10.75 25.87 -1.37
C ASP A 207 11.47 25.71 -2.71
N ASP A 208 12.18 24.61 -2.92
CA ASP A 208 12.88 24.35 -4.18
C ASP A 208 11.90 24.11 -5.34
N LEU A 209 10.78 23.41 -5.09
CA LEU A 209 9.70 23.29 -6.07
C LEU A 209 9.10 24.66 -6.43
N THR A 210 8.87 25.53 -5.44
CA THR A 210 8.40 26.91 -5.64
C THR A 210 9.39 27.70 -6.49
N LYS A 211 10.67 27.74 -6.10
CA LYS A 211 11.71 28.43 -6.86
C LYS A 211 11.79 27.90 -8.28
N PHE A 212 11.71 26.59 -8.47
CA PHE A 212 11.79 26.01 -9.81
C PHE A 212 10.65 26.49 -10.71
N VAL A 213 9.42 26.56 -10.19
CA VAL A 213 8.26 27.00 -10.97
C VAL A 213 8.38 28.49 -11.34
N TYR A 214 8.74 29.34 -10.37
CA TYR A 214 8.63 30.80 -10.51
C TYR A 214 9.93 31.53 -10.91
N GLU A 215 11.12 30.97 -10.69
CA GLU A 215 12.38 31.64 -11.03
C GLU A 215 12.74 31.54 -12.52
N ASP A 216 13.56 32.50 -12.96
CA ASP A 216 14.11 32.54 -14.32
C ASP A 216 14.85 31.23 -14.63
N LYS A 217 14.52 30.62 -15.77
CA LYS A 217 15.13 29.37 -16.26
C LYS A 217 16.66 29.42 -16.27
N THR A 218 17.24 30.59 -16.43
CA THR A 218 18.70 30.80 -16.47
C THR A 218 19.42 30.63 -15.13
N ASN A 219 18.71 30.69 -14.00
CA ASN A 219 19.31 30.53 -12.67
C ASN A 219 18.98 29.17 -12.01
N ARG A 220 18.03 28.41 -12.60
CA ARG A 220 17.50 27.17 -12.00
C ARG A 220 18.54 26.08 -11.75
N TRP A 221 19.61 26.01 -12.55
CA TRP A 221 20.58 24.91 -12.47
C TRP A 221 21.70 25.12 -11.44
N LEU A 222 21.89 26.33 -10.92
CA LEU A 222 23.00 26.64 -9.99
C LEU A 222 22.63 26.43 -8.52
N GLN A 223 21.35 26.19 -8.20
CA GLN A 223 20.85 26.28 -6.82
C GLN A 223 20.20 24.99 -6.28
N LEU A 224 20.03 23.95 -7.10
CA LEU A 224 19.32 22.74 -6.66
C LEU A 224 20.25 21.73 -5.99
N PRO A 225 19.80 21.08 -4.89
CA PRO A 225 20.59 20.07 -4.19
C PRO A 225 20.70 18.73 -4.94
N LEU A 226 19.82 18.49 -5.92
CA LEU A 226 19.75 17.24 -6.68
C LEU A 226 19.83 17.49 -8.20
N LYS A 227 20.15 16.45 -8.97
CA LYS A 227 20.19 16.50 -10.44
C LYS A 227 18.81 16.79 -11.03
N LEU A 228 18.78 17.47 -12.17
CA LEU A 228 17.56 17.94 -12.83
C LEU A 228 16.56 16.82 -13.16
N GLU A 229 17.05 15.61 -13.49
CA GLU A 229 16.20 14.45 -13.80
C GLU A 229 15.31 14.04 -12.62
N ALA A 230 15.72 14.37 -11.39
CA ALA A 230 14.92 14.11 -10.19
C ALA A 230 13.64 14.95 -10.15
N TYR A 231 13.59 16.09 -10.86
CA TYR A 231 12.47 17.02 -10.87
C TYR A 231 11.60 16.92 -12.14
N LYS A 232 11.74 15.85 -12.93
CA LYS A 232 11.15 15.72 -14.28
C LYS A 232 9.64 16.04 -14.39
N TYR A 233 8.85 15.89 -13.33
CA TYR A 233 7.39 16.12 -13.34
C TYR A 233 6.95 17.37 -12.57
N MET A 234 7.85 18.23 -12.10
CA MET A 234 7.50 19.39 -11.27
C MET A 234 6.54 20.39 -11.93
N ASN A 235 6.55 20.48 -13.26
CA ASN A 235 5.63 21.36 -13.99
C ASN A 235 4.28 20.67 -14.31
N ASN A 236 4.14 19.39 -13.93
CA ASN A 236 2.89 18.66 -14.11
C ASN A 236 1.91 19.08 -13.02
N CYS A 237 0.63 19.15 -13.40
CA CYS A 237 -0.45 19.60 -12.52
C CYS A 237 -0.57 18.76 -11.24
N THR A 238 -0.22 17.46 -11.29
CA THR A 238 -0.23 16.59 -10.11
C THR A 238 0.75 17.07 -9.05
N TRP A 239 2.01 17.33 -9.42
CA TRP A 239 3.03 17.78 -8.48
C TRP A 239 2.73 19.18 -7.96
N GLN A 240 2.20 20.06 -8.82
CA GLN A 240 1.74 21.38 -8.40
C GLN A 240 0.60 21.27 -7.37
N ASN A 241 -0.35 20.37 -7.58
CA ASN A 241 -1.44 20.14 -6.64
C ASN A 241 -0.94 19.55 -5.31
N TYR A 242 -0.03 18.56 -5.34
CA TYR A 242 0.60 18.03 -4.12
C TYR A 242 1.33 19.14 -3.36
N HIS A 243 2.18 19.90 -4.06
CA HIS A 243 2.88 21.05 -3.53
C HIS A 243 1.92 22.04 -2.85
N ASP A 244 0.87 22.47 -3.54
CA ASP A 244 -0.06 23.48 -3.03
C ASP A 244 -0.82 22.98 -1.79
N ILE A 245 -1.23 21.70 -1.76
CA ILE A 245 -1.86 21.09 -0.58
C ILE A 245 -0.91 21.16 0.63
N MET A 246 0.35 20.73 0.46
CA MET A 246 1.31 20.69 1.57
C MET A 246 1.73 22.10 2.02
N THR A 247 2.07 22.98 1.08
CA THR A 247 2.46 24.36 1.36
C THR A 247 1.33 25.13 2.05
N ASN A 248 0.07 24.90 1.67
CA ASN A 248 -1.06 25.53 2.35
C ASN A 248 -1.30 24.92 3.74
N LEU A 249 -1.19 23.61 3.91
CA LEU A 249 -1.35 22.96 5.21
C LEU A 249 -0.27 23.41 6.20
N LEU A 250 0.99 23.51 5.76
CA LEU A 250 2.13 23.89 6.59
C LEU A 250 2.07 25.35 7.10
N LYS A 251 1.18 26.19 6.56
CA LYS A 251 0.91 27.54 7.11
C LYS A 251 0.20 27.50 8.46
N VAL A 252 -0.51 26.40 8.74
CA VAL A 252 -1.40 26.28 9.91
C VAL A 252 -1.08 25.06 10.79
N VAL A 253 -0.43 24.02 10.25
CA VAL A 253 -0.12 22.78 10.96
C VAL A 253 1.33 22.36 10.70
N SER A 254 2.07 21.98 11.75
CA SER A 254 3.37 21.33 11.57
C SER A 254 3.21 19.82 11.44
N ILE A 255 3.99 19.21 10.54
CA ILE A 255 3.99 17.76 10.28
C ILE A 255 5.28 17.14 10.82
N SER A 256 5.17 15.99 11.48
CA SER A 256 6.30 15.13 11.84
C SER A 256 6.03 13.67 11.51
N SER A 257 7.05 12.82 11.61
CA SER A 257 6.96 11.38 11.35
C SER A 257 7.57 10.58 12.50
N ASN A 258 7.17 9.30 12.63
CA ASN A 258 7.93 8.35 13.44
C ASN A 258 9.26 7.96 12.78
N ASP A 259 10.15 7.32 13.54
CA ASP A 259 11.50 6.93 13.10
C ASP A 259 11.53 5.94 11.93
N SER A 260 10.44 5.21 11.72
CA SER A 260 10.33 4.22 10.64
C SER A 260 9.77 4.80 9.34
N LEU A 261 9.45 6.11 9.30
CA LEU A 261 8.71 6.75 8.21
C LEU A 261 7.42 6.02 7.86
N SER A 262 6.73 5.45 8.85
CA SER A 262 5.50 4.71 8.60
C SER A 262 4.27 5.49 9.03
N GLU A 263 4.37 6.53 9.87
CA GLU A 263 3.22 7.29 10.38
C GLU A 263 3.51 8.79 10.45
N LEU A 264 2.50 9.61 10.17
CA LEU A 264 2.56 11.07 10.31
C LEU A 264 1.80 11.54 11.55
N TYR A 265 2.32 12.60 12.15
CA TYR A 265 1.70 13.33 13.23
C TYR A 265 1.53 14.80 12.86
N TYR A 266 0.45 15.39 13.36
CA TYR A 266 0.09 16.78 13.13
C TYR A 266 0.07 17.52 14.46
N SER A 267 0.52 18.78 14.49
CA SER A 267 0.47 19.60 15.71
C SER A 267 -0.95 19.86 16.20
N GLU A 268 -1.92 19.86 15.30
CA GLU A 268 -3.33 20.09 15.59
C GLU A 268 -4.19 19.09 14.81
N ASN A 269 -5.39 18.82 15.32
CA ASN A 269 -6.34 17.93 14.64
C ASN A 269 -6.83 18.58 13.35
N ILE A 270 -6.62 17.89 12.22
CA ILE A 270 -7.14 18.34 10.93
C ILE A 270 -8.66 18.30 10.95
N SER A 271 -9.28 19.43 10.62
CA SER A 271 -10.74 19.59 10.52
C SER A 271 -11.10 20.24 9.18
N LYS A 272 -12.35 20.09 8.76
CA LYS A 272 -12.83 20.71 7.51
C LYS A 272 -12.67 22.24 7.54
N ASP A 273 -12.91 22.86 8.68
CA ASP A 273 -12.76 24.32 8.86
C ASP A 273 -11.30 24.75 8.73
N LEU A 274 -10.36 23.97 9.28
CA LEU A 274 -8.93 24.21 9.14
C LEU A 274 -8.50 24.13 7.66
N LEU A 275 -8.92 23.09 6.94
CA LEU A 275 -8.61 22.92 5.51
C LEU A 275 -9.15 24.09 4.67
N ASN A 276 -10.39 24.52 4.93
CA ASN A 276 -10.97 25.69 4.27
C ASN A 276 -10.20 26.97 4.58
N SER A 277 -9.75 27.15 5.83
CA SER A 277 -9.03 28.34 6.28
C SER A 277 -7.67 28.53 5.58
N CYS A 278 -7.00 27.42 5.22
CA CYS A 278 -5.73 27.47 4.49
C CYS A 278 -5.89 27.36 2.96
N GLY A 279 -7.13 27.33 2.45
CA GLY A 279 -7.42 27.32 1.01
C GLY A 279 -7.33 25.96 0.33
N ILE A 280 -7.30 24.86 1.10
CA ILE A 280 -7.35 23.50 0.56
C ILE A 280 -8.82 23.17 0.23
N THR A 281 -9.11 22.94 -1.04
CA THR A 281 -10.47 22.64 -1.50
C THR A 281 -10.72 21.14 -1.62
N ASP A 282 -11.99 20.72 -1.48
CA ASP A 282 -12.41 19.32 -1.69
C ASP A 282 -11.97 18.81 -3.08
N LEU A 283 -11.99 19.65 -4.11
CA LEU A 283 -11.57 19.30 -5.47
C LEU A 283 -10.06 19.03 -5.59
N MET A 284 -9.23 19.84 -4.93
CA MET A 284 -7.77 19.63 -4.90
C MET A 284 -7.45 18.26 -4.28
N LEU A 285 -8.10 17.94 -3.15
CA LEU A 285 -7.93 16.67 -2.47
C LEU A 285 -8.42 15.48 -3.31
N GLN A 286 -9.58 15.61 -3.97
CA GLN A 286 -10.12 14.56 -4.84
C GLN A 286 -9.19 14.27 -6.03
N HIS A 287 -8.69 15.31 -6.72
CA HIS A 287 -7.76 15.12 -7.83
C HIS A 287 -6.45 14.48 -7.36
N ALA A 288 -5.88 14.96 -6.25
CA ALA A 288 -4.67 14.38 -5.68
C ALA A 288 -4.86 12.90 -5.30
N ALA A 289 -5.99 12.59 -4.65
CA ALA A 289 -6.32 11.24 -4.23
C ALA A 289 -6.53 10.27 -5.40
N VAL A 290 -7.27 10.68 -6.44
CA VAL A 290 -7.51 9.84 -7.63
C VAL A 290 -6.20 9.58 -8.37
N THR A 291 -5.35 10.59 -8.54
CA THR A 291 -4.05 10.40 -9.20
C THR A 291 -3.12 9.50 -8.40
N CYS A 292 -3.00 9.72 -7.08
CA CYS A 292 -2.20 8.88 -6.19
C CYS A 292 -2.67 7.41 -6.23
N LEU A 293 -4.00 7.19 -6.17
CA LEU A 293 -4.57 5.85 -6.24
C LEU A 293 -4.30 5.19 -7.60
N ALA A 294 -4.50 5.92 -8.70
CA ALA A 294 -4.27 5.39 -10.05
C ALA A 294 -2.79 5.03 -10.26
N ASP A 295 -1.87 5.92 -9.88
CA ASP A 295 -0.43 5.70 -9.99
C ASP A 295 0.02 4.46 -9.22
N HIS A 296 -0.42 4.31 -7.96
CA HIS A 296 -0.06 3.16 -7.14
C HIS A 296 -0.59 1.84 -7.72
N PHE A 297 -1.84 1.83 -8.17
CA PHE A 297 -2.43 0.65 -8.81
C PHE A 297 -1.73 0.30 -10.12
N ASN A 298 -1.43 1.30 -10.95
CA ASN A 298 -0.73 1.10 -12.22
C ASN A 298 0.65 0.49 -12.03
N SER A 299 1.42 0.96 -11.04
CA SER A 299 2.72 0.34 -10.73
C SER A 299 2.59 -1.07 -10.21
N GLN A 300 1.69 -1.30 -9.25
CA GLN A 300 1.48 -2.61 -8.64
C GLN A 300 0.84 -3.63 -9.58
N THR A 301 0.33 -3.21 -10.74
CA THR A 301 -0.25 -4.10 -11.76
C THR A 301 0.49 -4.07 -13.09
N MET A 302 1.61 -3.34 -13.18
CA MET A 302 2.35 -3.10 -14.43
C MET A 302 2.81 -4.38 -15.13
N LEU A 303 3.10 -5.45 -14.38
CA LEU A 303 3.57 -6.73 -14.92
C LEU A 303 2.45 -7.72 -15.24
N ILE A 304 1.20 -7.36 -14.92
CA ILE A 304 0.04 -8.20 -15.21
C ILE A 304 -0.24 -8.14 -16.71
N THR A 305 -0.18 -9.29 -17.37
CA THR A 305 -0.31 -9.40 -18.82
C THR A 305 -1.23 -10.56 -19.21
N PRO A 306 -1.92 -10.53 -20.36
CA PRO A 306 -2.67 -11.69 -20.83
C PRO A 306 -1.76 -12.91 -21.03
N GLU A 307 -2.16 -14.07 -20.52
CA GLU A 307 -1.51 -15.36 -20.74
C GLU A 307 -2.40 -16.23 -21.64
N LEU A 308 -1.85 -16.74 -22.73
CA LEU A 308 -2.47 -17.79 -23.53
C LEU A 308 -1.89 -19.14 -23.11
N ARG A 309 -2.76 -20.10 -22.81
CA ARG A 309 -2.38 -21.46 -22.40
C ARG A 309 -3.01 -22.47 -23.33
N PHE A 310 -2.27 -23.54 -23.63
CA PHE A 310 -2.80 -24.68 -24.38
C PHE A 310 -2.91 -25.87 -23.43
N GLU A 311 -4.12 -26.15 -22.97
CA GLU A 311 -4.43 -27.14 -21.95
C GLU A 311 -5.61 -28.00 -22.42
N ASN A 312 -5.55 -29.31 -22.21
CA ASN A 312 -6.60 -30.26 -22.63
C ASN A 312 -7.01 -30.11 -24.12
N ASP A 313 -6.02 -29.98 -25.00
CA ASP A 313 -6.18 -29.79 -26.44
C ASP A 313 -7.02 -28.55 -26.84
N GLN A 314 -7.13 -27.56 -25.95
CA GLN A 314 -7.83 -26.30 -26.20
C GLN A 314 -6.96 -25.09 -25.85
N LEU A 315 -7.09 -24.04 -26.67
CA LEU A 315 -6.53 -22.73 -26.36
C LEU A 315 -7.41 -22.03 -25.33
N THR A 316 -6.82 -21.63 -24.21
CA THR A 316 -7.47 -20.87 -23.13
C THR A 316 -6.72 -19.56 -22.86
N SER A 317 -7.37 -18.61 -22.20
CA SER A 317 -6.78 -17.32 -21.83
C SER A 317 -7.06 -16.99 -20.37
N ASP A 318 -6.05 -16.47 -19.69
CA ASP A 318 -6.13 -15.97 -18.32
C ASP A 318 -5.14 -14.81 -18.17
N TRP A 319 -4.91 -14.34 -16.95
CA TRP A 319 -3.93 -13.32 -16.63
C TRP A 319 -2.66 -13.94 -16.05
N LYS A 320 -1.51 -13.48 -16.53
CA LYS A 320 -0.21 -13.71 -15.90
C LYS A 320 -0.08 -12.78 -14.71
N ILE A 321 -0.10 -13.33 -13.51
CA ILE A 321 0.13 -12.62 -12.25
C ILE A 321 1.29 -13.31 -11.52
N THR A 322 2.23 -12.52 -11.02
CA THR A 322 3.55 -12.99 -10.57
C THR A 322 3.67 -13.07 -9.05
N SER A 323 2.84 -12.34 -8.33
CA SER A 323 2.91 -12.22 -6.88
C SER A 323 1.51 -12.14 -6.25
N LEU A 324 1.42 -12.46 -4.95
CA LEU A 324 0.17 -12.30 -4.21
C LEU A 324 -0.19 -10.82 -4.06
N LEU A 325 0.81 -9.94 -3.98
CA LEU A 325 0.59 -8.50 -3.90
C LEU A 325 -0.11 -7.98 -5.17
N GLU A 326 0.41 -8.31 -6.35
CA GLU A 326 -0.22 -7.99 -7.64
C GLU A 326 -1.65 -8.53 -7.72
N ALA A 327 -1.87 -9.77 -7.26
CA ALA A 327 -3.20 -10.38 -7.24
C ALA A 327 -4.18 -9.60 -6.34
N MET A 328 -3.74 -9.12 -5.18
CA MET A 328 -4.57 -8.28 -4.30
C MET A 328 -4.88 -6.92 -4.93
N TYR A 329 -3.93 -6.29 -5.61
CA TYR A 329 -4.18 -5.02 -6.33
C TYR A 329 -5.12 -5.21 -7.53
N MET A 330 -4.96 -6.29 -8.29
CA MET A 330 -5.92 -6.71 -9.33
C MET A 330 -7.31 -6.97 -8.74
N GLU A 331 -7.37 -7.59 -7.55
CA GLU A 331 -8.62 -7.83 -6.84
C GLU A 331 -9.35 -6.50 -6.53
N LEU A 332 -8.61 -5.52 -5.98
CA LEU A 332 -9.15 -4.22 -5.63
C LEU A 332 -9.55 -3.40 -6.85
N SER A 333 -8.79 -3.47 -7.95
CA SER A 333 -9.10 -2.70 -9.17
C SER A 333 -10.44 -3.12 -9.77
N VAL A 334 -10.73 -4.42 -9.73
CA VAL A 334 -12.04 -4.98 -10.10
C VAL A 334 -13.11 -4.63 -9.06
N SER A 335 -12.79 -4.66 -7.77
CA SER A 335 -13.75 -4.33 -6.70
C SER A 335 -14.16 -2.86 -6.70
N PHE A 336 -13.28 -1.93 -7.09
CA PHE A 336 -13.55 -0.48 -7.12
C PHE A 336 -14.44 -0.05 -8.30
N ALA A 337 -15.15 -1.00 -8.91
CA ALA A 337 -16.14 -0.80 -9.95
C ALA A 337 -17.20 0.26 -9.59
N PRO A 338 -17.80 0.93 -10.59
CA PRO A 338 -18.71 2.07 -10.39
C PRO A 338 -20.03 1.78 -9.66
N ASN A 339 -20.28 0.53 -9.24
CA ASN A 339 -21.50 0.12 -8.55
C ASN A 339 -21.26 -0.28 -7.07
N THR A 340 -20.03 -0.16 -6.61
CA THR A 340 -19.62 -0.46 -5.23
C THR A 340 -19.12 0.82 -4.56
N GLN A 341 -19.25 0.86 -3.24
CA GLN A 341 -18.62 1.85 -2.39
C GLN A 341 -17.92 1.13 -1.24
N VAL A 342 -16.78 1.66 -0.83
CA VAL A 342 -15.98 1.14 0.27
C VAL A 342 -16.38 1.84 1.55
N LYS A 343 -16.55 1.07 2.64
CA LYS A 343 -16.86 1.61 3.96
C LYS A 343 -15.91 1.10 5.03
N LYS A 344 -15.53 1.98 5.95
CA LYS A 344 -14.85 1.60 7.20
C LYS A 344 -15.87 0.97 8.16
N CYS A 345 -15.46 -0.08 8.87
CA CYS A 345 -16.32 -0.71 9.87
C CYS A 345 -16.64 0.26 11.03
N ALA A 346 -17.92 0.42 11.36
CA ALA A 346 -18.35 1.28 12.47
C ALA A 346 -18.07 0.68 13.86
N ASN A 347 -17.42 -0.48 13.97
CA ASN A 347 -16.93 -0.99 15.25
C ASN A 347 -15.57 -0.34 15.55
N PRO A 348 -15.41 0.47 16.61
CA PRO A 348 -14.18 1.19 16.90
C PRO A 348 -12.95 0.30 17.13
N THR A 349 -13.14 -0.99 17.41
CA THR A 349 -12.04 -1.96 17.59
C THR A 349 -11.73 -2.75 16.33
N CYS A 350 -12.27 -2.35 15.17
CA CYS A 350 -12.12 -3.04 13.90
C CYS A 350 -11.65 -2.06 12.84
N ASN A 351 -10.41 -2.26 12.38
CA ASN A 351 -9.81 -1.45 11.32
C ASN A 351 -10.14 -1.97 9.91
N SER A 352 -11.10 -2.89 9.78
CA SER A 352 -11.44 -3.47 8.48
C SER A 352 -12.32 -2.54 7.65
N PHE A 353 -12.02 -2.47 6.35
CA PHE A 353 -12.92 -1.94 5.34
C PHE A 353 -13.74 -3.07 4.70
N PHE A 354 -14.81 -2.72 3.99
CA PHE A 354 -15.63 -3.67 3.26
C PHE A 354 -16.45 -2.98 2.16
N ASP A 355 -16.76 -3.74 1.10
CA ASP A 355 -17.63 -3.27 0.02
C ASP A 355 -19.12 -3.35 0.38
N VAL A 356 -19.86 -2.34 -0.08
CA VAL A 356 -21.32 -2.37 -0.18
C VAL A 356 -21.77 -1.82 -1.53
N GLY A 357 -22.95 -2.21 -1.99
CA GLY A 357 -23.55 -1.57 -3.17
C GLY A 357 -23.81 -0.08 -2.92
N ILE A 358 -23.70 0.73 -3.97
CA ILE A 358 -24.08 2.15 -3.91
C ILE A 358 -25.54 2.27 -3.43
N GLY A 359 -25.79 3.26 -2.58
CA GLY A 359 -27.10 3.47 -1.94
C GLY A 359 -27.39 2.61 -0.70
N ASN A 360 -26.58 1.58 -0.41
CA ASN A 360 -26.72 0.82 0.83
C ASN A 360 -26.11 1.56 2.03
N SER A 361 -26.88 2.49 2.59
CA SER A 361 -26.52 3.25 3.80
C SER A 361 -26.66 2.43 5.09
N ARG A 362 -27.46 1.35 5.09
CA ARG A 362 -27.80 0.57 6.29
C ARG A 362 -26.67 -0.33 6.78
N LYS A 363 -25.88 -0.91 5.88
CA LYS A 363 -24.78 -1.80 6.25
C LYS A 363 -23.55 -0.97 6.66
N ILE A 364 -23.26 -0.95 7.97
CA ILE A 364 -22.15 -0.19 8.59
C ILE A 364 -21.10 -1.08 9.27
N TYR A 365 -21.28 -2.40 9.27
CA TYR A 365 -20.34 -3.36 9.87
C TYR A 365 -19.83 -4.35 8.82
N CYS A 366 -18.54 -4.69 8.88
CA CYS A 366 -17.90 -5.62 7.95
C CYS A 366 -18.39 -7.06 8.09
N SER A 367 -18.81 -7.46 9.30
CA SER A 367 -19.21 -8.83 9.63
C SER A 367 -20.31 -8.88 10.68
N THR A 368 -21.04 -10.00 10.71
CA THR A 368 -22.03 -10.31 11.76
C THR A 368 -21.42 -10.26 13.16
N ARG A 369 -20.16 -10.71 13.30
CA ARG A 369 -19.41 -10.62 14.56
C ARG A 369 -19.30 -9.18 15.06
N CYS A 370 -18.89 -8.25 14.19
CA CYS A 370 -18.79 -6.82 14.56
C CYS A 370 -20.15 -6.23 14.92
N ALA A 371 -21.20 -6.58 14.17
CA ALA A 371 -22.56 -6.13 14.46
C ALA A 371 -23.04 -6.63 15.84
N MET A 372 -22.81 -7.91 16.17
CA MET A 372 -23.19 -8.50 17.46
C MET A 372 -22.40 -7.89 18.62
N LEU A 373 -21.09 -7.66 18.46
CA LEU A 373 -20.26 -7.02 19.48
C LEU A 373 -20.78 -5.62 19.83
N MET A 374 -21.09 -4.81 18.81
CA MET A 374 -21.63 -3.47 19.00
C MET A 374 -23.05 -3.48 19.58
N ALA A 375 -23.90 -4.43 19.18
CA ALA A 375 -25.24 -4.59 19.77
C ALA A 375 -25.15 -4.89 21.28
N LYS A 376 -24.24 -5.80 21.68
CA LYS A 376 -24.00 -6.14 23.09
C LYS A 376 -23.43 -4.96 23.88
N ARG A 377 -22.53 -4.16 23.28
CA ARG A 377 -22.00 -2.94 23.90
C ARG A 377 -23.10 -1.91 24.16
N LYS A 378 -23.93 -1.61 23.16
CA LYS A 378 -25.08 -0.70 23.29
C LYS A 378 -26.12 -1.19 24.29
N GLN A 379 -26.34 -2.50 24.41
CA GLN A 379 -27.19 -3.06 25.44
C GLN A 379 -26.64 -2.76 26.84
N ARG A 380 -25.35 -3.02 27.08
CA ARG A 380 -24.68 -2.72 28.36
C ARG A 380 -24.72 -1.24 28.71
N GLU A 381 -24.53 -0.35 27.73
CA GLU A 381 -24.63 1.10 27.92
C GLU A 381 -26.03 1.51 28.38
N ARG A 382 -27.08 0.97 27.73
CA ARG A 382 -28.48 1.22 28.14
C ARG A 382 -28.80 0.65 29.51
N ASP A 383 -28.26 -0.51 29.85
CA ASP A 383 -28.51 -1.14 31.16
C ASP A 383 -27.84 -0.34 32.29
N LYS A 384 -26.66 0.25 32.05
CA LYS A 384 -26.01 1.18 32.99
C LYS A 384 -26.85 2.44 33.22
N HIS A 385 -27.31 3.09 32.15
CA HIS A 385 -28.17 4.28 32.24
C HIS A 385 -29.54 4.05 32.88
N LYS A 386 -29.96 2.80 33.09
CA LYS A 386 -31.18 2.46 33.83
C LYS A 386 -30.95 2.26 35.33
N HIS A 387 -29.69 2.12 35.74
CA HIS A 387 -29.29 1.93 37.14
C HIS A 387 -28.69 3.20 37.75
N ASP A 388 -28.51 4.24 36.92
CA ASP A 388 -28.32 5.64 37.32
C ASP A 388 -29.68 6.35 37.32
#